data_AF-A0A5D2CFH8-F1
#
_entry.id   AF-A0A5D2CFH8-F1
#
_cell.length_a   1.000
_cell.length_b   1.000
_cell.length_c   1.000
_cell.angle_alpha   90.00
_cell.angle_beta   90.00
_cell.angle_gamma   90.00
#
_symmetry.space_group_name_H-M   'P 1'
#
loop_
_entity.id
_entity.type
_entity.pdbx_description
1 polymer ?
#
loop_
_entity_poly.entity_id
_entity_poly.type
_entity_poly.pdbx_seq_one_letter_code
_entity_poly.pdbx_strand_id
1 'polypeptide(L)'
;MEIQLLPRTHCMASLSSKLYKPLLFSSSSKLVPFSSSSLSSSSTRVSSSNSLKLCAAPLEAGWLDSLSCPSPHAAADDPTRTNADSTWVIGIDPDLSGALAFLKSDSSGSFAQVFDSPHLPVQVGNRVRKRLDARSIVRLLQSLEAPIGTAAYIEQSVPFPKDGKQGWWSGGFGYGLWIGILVASGFSVVPVSSLSWKREFKLAGAGSTKDDSRRLASTLFPSLSDMLKRKKDHGRAEALLIATYGKGLRMKVDPSLLVEKSVQ
;
A
#
# COMPACT_ATOMS: atom_id res chain seq x y z
N MET A 1 56.73 -10.53 42.97
CA MET A 1 55.99 -9.50 42.21
C MET A 1 54.52 -9.69 42.48
N GLU A 2 54.00 -8.69 43.19
CA GLU A 2 52.67 -8.56 43.75
C GLU A 2 51.68 -8.14 42.65
N ILE A 3 50.53 -8.80 42.54
CA ILE A 3 49.34 -8.20 41.90
C ILE A 3 48.13 -8.54 42.78
N GLN A 4 47.57 -7.47 43.35
CA GLN A 4 46.46 -7.44 44.29
C GLN A 4 45.12 -7.80 43.61
N LEU A 5 44.32 -8.63 44.28
CA LEU A 5 42.92 -8.91 43.99
C LEU A 5 42.05 -8.03 44.89
N LEU A 6 41.21 -7.18 44.28
CA LEU A 6 40.25 -6.33 45.00
C LEU A 6 38.85 -6.97 44.96
N PRO A 7 38.13 -7.04 46.08
CA PRO A 7 36.81 -7.69 46.15
C PRO A 7 35.70 -6.73 45.70
N ARG A 8 34.80 -7.19 44.81
CA ARG A 8 33.54 -6.49 44.52
C ARG A 8 32.48 -6.96 45.51
N THR A 9 32.12 -6.06 46.42
CA THR A 9 31.03 -6.21 47.38
C THR A 9 29.67 -6.05 46.71
N HIS A 10 28.74 -6.93 47.08
CA HIS A 10 27.31 -6.79 46.83
C HIS A 10 26.76 -5.58 47.60
N CYS A 11 26.05 -4.68 46.92
CA CYS A 11 25.25 -3.66 47.57
C CYS A 11 23.80 -3.79 47.10
N MET A 12 22.94 -4.26 48.01
CA MET A 12 21.49 -4.19 47.87
C MET A 12 21.03 -2.79 48.23
N ALA A 13 20.56 -2.03 47.23
CA ALA A 13 19.86 -0.77 47.45
C ALA A 13 18.35 -1.02 47.32
N SER A 14 17.71 -1.24 48.47
CA SER A 14 16.27 -1.08 48.64
C SER A 14 15.96 0.42 48.69
N LEU A 15 15.27 0.95 47.67
CA LEU A 15 14.70 2.29 47.70
C LEU A 15 13.21 2.19 47.42
N SER A 16 12.44 2.21 48.52
CA SER A 16 11.02 2.53 48.52
C SER A 16 10.87 4.01 48.17
N SER A 17 10.26 4.30 47.02
CA SER A 17 9.83 5.66 46.67
C SER A 17 8.32 5.75 46.79
N LYS A 18 7.91 6.71 47.64
CA LYS A 18 6.55 7.04 48.00
C LYS A 18 5.79 7.54 46.77
N LEU A 19 4.54 7.08 46.63
CA LEU A 19 3.56 7.58 45.67
C LEU A 19 3.42 9.10 45.76
N TYR A 20 3.84 9.81 44.71
CA TYR A 20 3.41 11.17 44.44
C TYR A 20 2.26 11.12 43.43
N LYS A 21 1.07 11.57 43.86
CA LYS A 21 -0.10 11.82 43.01
C LYS A 21 0.15 13.11 42.22
N PRO A 22 0.09 13.13 40.89
CA PRO A 22 -0.07 14.37 40.16
C PRO A 22 -1.56 14.77 40.13
N LEU A 23 -1.80 16.00 40.56
CA LEU A 23 -3.07 16.69 40.55
C LEU A 23 -3.62 16.75 39.11
N LEU A 24 -4.85 16.27 38.93
CA LEU A 24 -5.63 16.44 37.70
C LEU A 24 -6.02 17.92 37.58
N PHE A 25 -5.43 18.61 36.62
CA PHE A 25 -5.91 19.92 36.18
C PHE A 25 -7.13 19.69 35.27
N SER A 26 -8.32 19.80 35.85
CA SER A 26 -9.60 19.78 35.13
C SER A 26 -9.83 21.15 34.50
N SER A 27 -9.60 21.28 33.19
CA SER A 27 -10.11 22.43 32.42
C SER A 27 -11.59 22.24 32.18
N SER A 28 -12.40 22.89 33.01
CA SER A 28 -13.86 22.95 32.87
C SER A 28 -14.22 23.85 31.68
N SER A 29 -14.43 23.26 30.52
CA SER A 29 -15.11 23.93 29.40
C SER A 29 -16.61 23.82 29.65
N LYS A 30 -17.22 24.95 30.03
CA LYS A 30 -18.66 25.10 30.24
C LYS A 30 -19.38 24.85 28.91
N LEU A 31 -20.05 23.71 28.78
CA LEU A 31 -21.01 23.46 27.71
C LEU A 31 -22.28 24.25 27.99
N VAL A 32 -22.71 25.03 27.00
CA VAL A 32 -23.98 25.77 27.00
C VAL A 32 -25.13 24.77 26.85
N PRO A 33 -26.17 24.79 27.70
CA PRO A 33 -27.31 23.90 27.54
C PRO A 33 -28.20 24.42 26.41
N PHE A 34 -28.40 23.60 25.37
CA PHE A 34 -29.47 23.81 24.40
C PHE A 34 -30.81 23.55 25.10
N SER A 35 -31.67 24.56 25.16
CA SER A 35 -33.02 24.45 25.70
C SER A 35 -33.86 23.49 24.86
N SER A 36 -34.36 22.42 25.49
CA SER A 36 -35.37 21.54 24.92
C SER A 36 -36.76 22.13 25.18
N SER A 37 -37.38 22.69 24.14
CA SER A 37 -38.80 22.99 24.14
C SER A 37 -39.59 21.69 24.02
N SER A 38 -40.29 21.32 25.08
CA SER A 38 -41.26 20.22 25.11
C SER A 38 -42.50 20.57 24.27
N LEU A 39 -42.70 19.84 23.18
CA LEU A 39 -43.98 19.77 22.49
C LEU A 39 -44.48 18.32 22.56
N SER A 40 -45.55 18.13 23.30
CA SER A 40 -46.33 16.91 23.34
C SER A 40 -47.08 16.75 22.02
N SER A 41 -46.82 15.68 21.28
CA SER A 41 -47.75 15.20 20.25
C SER A 41 -47.71 13.68 20.16
N SER A 42 -48.92 13.12 20.18
CA SER A 42 -49.29 11.72 20.34
C SER A 42 -48.55 10.73 19.44
N SER A 43 -48.37 9.52 19.97
CA SER A 43 -47.81 8.36 19.28
C SER A 43 -48.63 7.96 18.05
N THR A 44 -47.98 7.98 16.89
CA THR A 44 -48.24 7.06 15.79
C THR A 44 -46.91 6.51 15.28
N ARG A 45 -46.69 5.21 15.45
CA ARG A 45 -45.52 4.51 14.90
C ARG A 45 -45.63 4.50 13.38
N VAL A 46 -44.73 5.21 12.71
CA VAL A 46 -44.43 4.99 11.30
C VAL A 46 -42.98 4.55 11.21
N SER A 47 -42.76 3.27 10.90
CA SER A 47 -41.46 2.72 10.57
C SER A 47 -40.94 3.38 9.29
N SER A 48 -40.10 4.40 9.45
CA SER A 48 -39.44 5.08 8.33
C SER A 48 -37.97 4.66 8.30
N SER A 49 -37.70 3.50 7.71
CA SER A 49 -36.35 3.09 7.32
C SER A 49 -35.90 3.91 6.11
N ASN A 50 -35.62 5.19 6.31
CA ASN A 50 -34.95 6.03 5.31
C ASN A 50 -33.46 6.10 5.64
N SER A 51 -32.74 5.02 5.31
CA SER A 51 -31.32 5.15 5.01
C SER A 51 -31.23 5.97 3.73
N LEU A 52 -31.03 7.29 3.88
CA LEU A 52 -30.64 8.14 2.77
C LEU A 52 -29.31 7.58 2.26
N LYS A 53 -29.41 6.84 1.16
CA LYS A 53 -28.30 6.34 0.36
C LYS A 53 -27.65 7.58 -0.26
N LEU A 54 -26.87 8.30 0.55
CA LEU A 54 -25.95 9.33 0.08
C LEU A 54 -25.20 8.68 -1.08
N CYS A 55 -25.32 9.27 -2.28
CA CYS A 55 -24.62 8.77 -3.44
C CYS A 55 -23.15 8.59 -3.05
N ALA A 56 -22.62 7.37 -3.14
CA ALA A 56 -21.26 7.07 -2.72
C ALA A 56 -20.23 7.77 -3.64
N ALA A 57 -20.59 8.02 -4.89
CA ALA A 57 -19.68 8.52 -5.92
C ALA A 57 -19.06 9.91 -5.61
N PRO A 58 -19.81 10.93 -5.14
CA PRO A 58 -19.21 12.21 -4.73
C PRO A 58 -18.24 12.11 -3.55
N LEU A 59 -18.44 11.16 -2.63
CA LEU A 59 -17.60 11.00 -1.44
C LEU A 59 -16.30 10.24 -1.75
N GLU A 60 -16.35 9.26 -2.65
CA GLU A 60 -15.16 8.55 -3.14
C GLU A 60 -14.23 9.47 -3.94
N ALA A 61 -14.79 10.43 -4.69
CA ALA A 61 -14.01 11.38 -5.47
C ALA A 61 -13.09 12.26 -4.60
N GLY A 62 -13.59 12.76 -3.47
CA GLY A 62 -12.79 13.58 -2.55
C GLY A 62 -11.64 12.80 -1.89
N TRP A 63 -11.83 11.51 -1.62
CA TRP A 63 -10.76 10.66 -1.13
C TRP A 63 -9.70 10.40 -2.21
N LEU A 64 -10.11 10.06 -3.43
CA LEU A 64 -9.17 9.84 -4.55
C LEU A 64 -8.35 11.10 -4.87
N ASP A 65 -8.98 12.28 -4.80
CA ASP A 65 -8.28 13.56 -4.97
C ASP A 65 -7.19 13.77 -3.91
N SER A 66 -7.47 13.39 -2.65
CA SER A 66 -6.49 13.44 -1.55
C SER A 66 -5.29 12.50 -1.71
N LEU A 67 -5.36 11.53 -2.63
CA LEU A 67 -4.29 10.56 -2.91
C LEU A 67 -3.28 11.08 -3.95
N SER A 68 -3.30 12.36 -4.26
CA SER A 68 -2.29 13.03 -5.07
C SER A 68 -1.68 14.18 -4.29
N CYS A 69 -0.36 14.35 -4.39
CA CYS A 69 0.29 15.49 -3.76
C CYS A 69 -0.16 16.78 -4.47
N PRO A 70 -0.60 17.83 -3.74
CA PRO A 70 -0.91 19.12 -4.34
C PRO A 70 0.33 19.63 -5.07
N SER A 71 0.22 19.87 -6.38
CA SER A 71 1.35 20.39 -7.16
C SER A 71 1.87 21.69 -6.53
N PRO A 72 3.15 21.77 -6.11
CA PRO A 72 3.75 23.04 -5.68
C PRO A 72 3.95 24.03 -6.83
N HIS A 73 3.54 23.67 -8.07
CA HIS A 73 3.72 24.46 -9.28
C HIS A 73 2.42 24.59 -10.10
N ALA A 74 1.34 25.09 -9.48
CA ALA A 74 0.27 25.75 -10.24
C ALA A 74 0.68 27.17 -10.72
N ALA A 75 1.90 27.62 -10.39
CA ALA A 75 2.43 28.95 -10.72
C ALA A 75 3.92 28.88 -11.10
N ALA A 76 4.25 28.18 -12.20
CA ALA A 76 5.40 28.46 -13.06
C ALA A 76 5.41 27.40 -14.16
N ASP A 77 4.73 27.68 -15.26
CA ASP A 77 5.00 27.02 -16.54
C ASP A 77 6.45 27.33 -16.91
N ASP A 78 7.37 26.40 -16.63
CA ASP A 78 8.66 26.35 -17.33
C ASP A 78 8.43 25.58 -18.63
N PRO A 79 8.43 26.26 -19.79
CA PRO A 79 8.11 25.65 -21.09
C PRO A 79 9.23 24.73 -21.61
N THR A 80 10.30 24.48 -20.85
CA THR A 80 11.45 23.71 -21.34
C THR A 80 11.48 22.22 -20.98
N ARG A 81 10.48 21.68 -20.27
CA ARG A 81 10.36 20.22 -20.07
C ARG A 81 9.43 19.55 -21.08
N THR A 82 9.81 19.58 -22.35
CA THR A 82 9.33 18.62 -23.36
C THR A 82 9.90 17.23 -23.08
N ASN A 83 9.31 16.51 -22.12
CA ASN A 83 9.35 15.04 -22.04
C ASN A 83 7.97 14.49 -22.44
N ALA A 84 7.41 14.99 -23.55
CA ALA A 84 6.05 14.64 -23.99
C ALA A 84 5.91 13.16 -24.39
N ASP A 85 7.02 12.45 -24.64
CA ASP A 85 6.99 11.10 -25.19
C ASP A 85 7.30 9.99 -24.17
N SER A 86 7.63 10.36 -22.92
CA SER A 86 7.98 9.37 -21.89
C SER A 86 6.81 9.09 -20.93
N THR A 87 6.26 7.89 -20.95
CA THR A 87 5.24 7.43 -20.00
C THR A 87 5.87 6.66 -18.85
N TRP A 88 5.57 7.06 -17.61
CA TRP A 88 6.08 6.44 -16.38
C TRP A 88 4.90 5.88 -15.58
N VAL A 89 5.00 4.63 -15.13
CA VAL A 89 3.95 3.98 -14.33
C VAL A 89 4.59 3.13 -13.24
N ILE A 90 4.05 3.23 -12.02
CA ILE A 90 4.42 2.39 -10.89
C ILE A 90 3.26 1.45 -10.57
N GLY A 91 3.57 0.18 -10.29
CA GLY A 91 2.60 -0.81 -9.79
C GLY A 91 3.07 -1.38 -8.45
N ILE A 92 2.16 -1.47 -7.49
CA ILE A 92 2.45 -1.87 -6.11
C ILE A 92 1.55 -3.03 -5.68
N ASP A 93 2.18 -4.14 -5.30
CA ASP A 93 1.60 -5.13 -4.39
C ASP A 93 2.03 -4.74 -2.96
N PRO A 94 1.10 -4.24 -2.11
CA PRO A 94 1.45 -3.66 -0.82
C PRO A 94 1.77 -4.68 0.27
N ASP A 95 1.64 -5.98 0.01
CA ASP A 95 1.86 -7.02 1.00
C ASP A 95 3.34 -7.15 1.42
N LEU A 96 3.58 -7.82 2.55
CA LEU A 96 4.93 -8.07 3.08
C LEU A 96 5.82 -8.90 2.14
N SER A 97 5.22 -9.70 1.26
CA SER A 97 5.93 -10.44 0.20
C SER A 97 5.59 -9.90 -1.20
N GLY A 98 5.02 -8.70 -1.23
CA GLY A 98 4.73 -7.96 -2.45
C GLY A 98 5.97 -7.32 -3.06
N ALA A 99 5.73 -6.39 -3.97
CA ALA A 99 6.79 -5.75 -4.75
C ALA A 99 6.35 -4.38 -5.28
N LEU A 100 7.35 -3.62 -5.72
CA LEU A 100 7.21 -2.44 -6.57
C LEU A 100 7.68 -2.77 -7.98
N ALA A 101 6.84 -2.51 -8.97
CA ALA A 101 7.20 -2.53 -10.37
C ALA A 101 7.27 -1.10 -10.91
N PHE A 102 8.23 -0.84 -11.78
CA PHE A 102 8.44 0.44 -12.42
C PHE A 102 8.54 0.25 -13.93
N LEU A 103 7.65 0.90 -14.67
CA LEU A 103 7.58 0.87 -16.13
C LEU A 103 7.88 2.26 -16.67
N LYS A 104 8.83 2.33 -17.61
CA LYS A 104 9.12 3.52 -18.40
C LYS A 104 8.96 3.16 -19.87
N SER A 105 8.33 4.02 -20.65
CA SER A 105 8.31 3.90 -22.11
C SER A 105 8.64 5.24 -22.70
N ASP A 106 9.55 5.27 -23.66
CA ASP A 106 9.89 6.45 -24.43
C ASP A 106 10.04 6.08 -25.92
N SER A 107 10.48 7.03 -26.75
CA SER A 107 10.74 6.80 -28.17
C SER A 107 11.86 5.80 -28.45
N SER A 108 12.72 5.51 -27.46
CA SER A 108 13.83 4.54 -27.57
C SER A 108 13.44 3.12 -27.16
N GLY A 109 12.33 2.96 -26.44
CA GLY A 109 11.77 1.65 -26.10
C GLY A 109 10.98 1.61 -24.79
N SER A 110 10.62 0.39 -24.39
CA SER A 110 10.01 0.11 -23.09
C SER A 110 11.04 -0.52 -22.16
N PHE A 111 11.03 -0.06 -20.91
CA PHE A 111 11.92 -0.48 -19.85
C PHE A 111 11.09 -0.84 -18.61
N ALA A 112 11.46 -1.93 -17.94
CA ALA A 112 10.76 -2.45 -16.77
C ALA A 112 11.77 -2.89 -15.70
N GLN A 113 11.49 -2.52 -14.45
CA GLN A 113 12.19 -3.03 -13.27
C GLN A 113 11.17 -3.52 -12.23
N VAL A 114 11.60 -4.45 -11.37
CA VAL A 114 10.79 -4.93 -10.25
C VAL A 114 11.66 -5.18 -9.02
N PHE A 115 11.16 -4.77 -7.86
CA PHE A 115 11.86 -4.80 -6.58
C PHE A 115 10.96 -5.41 -5.52
N ASP A 116 11.47 -6.36 -4.74
CA ASP A 116 10.74 -6.87 -3.57
C ASP A 116 10.50 -5.74 -2.57
N SER A 117 9.36 -5.75 -1.89
CA SER A 117 9.05 -4.80 -0.82
C SER A 117 10.11 -4.86 0.29
N PRO A 118 10.89 -3.78 0.53
CA PRO A 118 11.89 -3.74 1.59
C PRO A 118 11.27 -4.02 2.95
N HIS A 119 11.87 -4.91 3.72
CA HIS A 119 11.37 -5.30 5.03
C HIS A 119 12.50 -5.62 6.01
N LEU A 120 12.23 -5.50 7.30
CA LEU A 120 13.18 -5.77 8.38
C LEU A 120 12.53 -6.60 9.50
N PRO A 121 13.33 -7.43 10.21
CA PRO A 121 12.85 -8.16 11.37
C PRO A 121 12.61 -7.21 12.55
N VAL A 122 11.46 -7.34 13.19
CA VAL A 122 11.05 -6.55 14.35
C VAL A 122 10.55 -7.49 15.45
N GLN A 123 11.03 -7.27 16.68
CA GLN A 123 10.51 -7.98 17.85
C GLN A 123 9.10 -7.46 18.17
N VAL A 124 8.10 -8.34 18.12
CA VAL A 124 6.70 -8.04 18.46
C VAL A 124 6.27 -9.01 19.56
N GLY A 125 6.27 -8.53 20.80
CA GLY A 125 6.13 -9.38 21.98
C GLY A 125 7.28 -10.38 22.04
N ASN A 126 6.94 -11.68 22.02
CA ASN A 126 7.93 -12.77 22.12
C ASN A 126 8.34 -13.36 20.77
N ARG A 127 7.93 -12.77 19.63
CA ARG A 127 8.22 -13.29 18.29
C ARG A 127 8.86 -12.22 17.41
N VAL A 128 9.80 -12.64 16.57
CA VAL A 128 10.31 -11.81 15.47
C VAL A 128 9.34 -11.88 14.30
N ARG A 129 8.94 -10.71 13.78
CA ARG A 129 8.06 -10.57 12.62
C ARG A 129 8.70 -9.65 11.58
N LYS A 130 8.42 -9.88 10.30
CA LYS A 130 8.80 -8.94 9.24
C LYS A 130 7.86 -7.73 9.27
N ARG A 131 8.42 -6.53 9.11
CA ARG A 131 7.70 -5.27 8.89
C ARG A 131 8.34 -4.53 7.71
N LEU A 132 7.54 -3.80 6.95
CA LEU A 132 8.04 -2.97 5.87
C LEU A 132 9.06 -1.95 6.40
N ASP A 133 10.13 -1.74 5.64
CA ASP A 133 11.16 -0.76 5.94
C ASP A 133 10.86 0.53 5.19
N ALA A 134 10.17 1.45 5.87
CA ALA A 134 9.79 2.74 5.31
C ALA A 134 10.98 3.54 4.75
N ARG A 135 12.15 3.49 5.40
CA ARG A 135 13.35 4.22 4.95
C ARG A 135 13.85 3.66 3.62
N SER A 136 13.92 2.33 3.53
CA SER A 136 14.38 1.68 2.30
C SER A 136 13.39 1.84 1.15
N ILE A 137 12.07 1.87 1.44
CA ILE A 137 11.05 2.19 0.43
C ILE A 137 11.24 3.62 -0.11
N VAL A 138 11.41 4.62 0.77
CA VAL A 138 11.63 6.02 0.33
C VAL A 138 12.88 6.12 -0.54
N ARG A 139 13.99 5.50 -0.14
CA ARG A 139 15.24 5.49 -0.93
C ARG A 139 15.07 4.80 -2.28
N LEU A 140 14.33 3.70 -2.32
CA LEU A 140 14.00 3.01 -3.56
C LEU A 140 13.24 3.94 -4.51
N LEU A 141 12.17 4.59 -4.03
CA LEU A 141 11.39 5.53 -4.84
C LEU A 141 12.22 6.71 -5.35
N GLN A 142 13.08 7.27 -4.52
CA GLN A 142 14.01 8.35 -4.92
C GLN A 142 14.97 7.89 -6.02
N SER A 143 15.47 6.66 -5.95
CA SER A 143 16.37 6.10 -6.97
C SER A 143 15.72 5.83 -8.32
N LEU A 144 14.38 5.84 -8.41
CA LEU A 144 13.68 5.70 -9.68
C LEU A 144 13.73 6.97 -10.52
N GLU A 145 13.98 8.13 -9.88
CA GLU A 145 14.02 9.46 -10.53
C GLU A 145 12.75 9.77 -11.35
N ALA A 146 11.63 9.17 -10.96
CA ALA A 146 10.34 9.35 -11.62
C ALA A 146 9.80 10.78 -11.40
N PRO A 147 9.23 11.44 -12.43
CA PRO A 147 8.68 12.79 -12.29
C PRO A 147 7.57 12.88 -11.23
N ILE A 148 7.46 14.04 -10.58
CA ILE A 148 6.32 14.38 -9.72
C ILE A 148 5.02 14.22 -10.53
N GLY A 149 4.00 13.65 -9.91
CA GLY A 149 2.72 13.35 -10.55
C GLY A 149 2.69 12.01 -11.29
N THR A 150 3.80 11.25 -11.35
CA THR A 150 3.79 9.88 -11.90
C THR A 150 2.73 9.04 -11.20
N ALA A 151 1.92 8.32 -11.98
CA ALA A 151 0.85 7.48 -11.46
C ALA A 151 1.41 6.20 -10.81
N ALA A 152 0.98 5.93 -9.58
CA ALA A 152 1.29 4.75 -8.81
C ALA A 152 0.02 3.95 -8.51
N TYR A 153 -0.15 2.85 -9.24
CA TYR A 153 -1.29 1.95 -9.09
C TYR A 153 -1.00 0.96 -7.96
N ILE A 154 -1.87 0.91 -6.96
CA ILE A 154 -1.70 0.07 -5.77
C ILE A 154 -2.87 -0.88 -5.62
N GLU A 155 -2.62 -2.16 -5.38
CA GLU A 155 -3.71 -3.09 -5.05
C GLU A 155 -4.41 -2.66 -3.76
N GLN A 156 -5.72 -2.50 -3.83
CA GLN A 156 -6.53 -2.15 -2.69
C GLN A 156 -6.56 -3.32 -1.69
N SER A 157 -6.11 -3.06 -0.46
CA SER A 157 -6.16 -4.07 0.59
C SER A 157 -7.60 -4.35 1.01
N VAL A 158 -8.01 -5.62 0.89
CA VAL A 158 -9.30 -6.11 1.36
C VAL A 158 -9.04 -7.22 2.37
N PRO A 159 -9.39 -7.04 3.66
CA PRO A 159 -9.21 -8.06 4.67
C PRO A 159 -9.94 -9.35 4.29
N PHE A 160 -9.25 -10.49 4.31
CA PHE A 160 -9.89 -11.76 4.02
C PHE A 160 -10.61 -12.29 5.28
N PRO A 161 -11.87 -12.74 5.21
CA PRO A 161 -12.64 -13.15 6.39
C PRO A 161 -11.99 -14.26 7.24
N LYS A 162 -11.16 -15.11 6.62
CA LYS A 162 -10.45 -16.20 7.30
C LYS A 162 -9.14 -15.76 7.96
N ASP A 163 -8.69 -14.54 7.72
CA ASP A 163 -7.48 -14.01 8.35
C ASP A 163 -7.74 -13.65 9.81
N GLY A 164 -6.74 -13.87 10.66
CA GLY A 164 -6.77 -13.39 12.03
C GLY A 164 -6.61 -11.87 12.12
N LYS A 165 -7.00 -11.28 13.27
CA LYS A 165 -6.89 -9.83 13.56
C LYS A 165 -5.52 -9.23 13.22
N GLN A 166 -4.44 -9.99 13.47
CA GLN A 166 -3.08 -9.55 13.15
C GLN A 166 -2.81 -9.46 11.65
N GLY A 167 -3.44 -10.33 10.85
CA GLY A 167 -3.40 -10.28 9.39
C GLY A 167 -4.07 -9.02 8.87
N TRP A 168 -5.30 -8.74 9.33
CA TRP A 168 -6.05 -7.52 8.98
C TRP A 168 -5.28 -6.25 9.33
N TRP A 169 -4.72 -6.18 10.54
CA TRP A 169 -3.87 -5.05 10.94
C TRP A 169 -2.63 -4.91 10.05
N SER A 170 -1.98 -6.02 9.70
CA SER A 170 -0.74 -5.97 8.90
C SER A 170 -1.03 -5.57 7.46
N GLY A 171 -2.13 -6.04 6.87
CA GLY A 171 -2.59 -5.63 5.54
C GLY A 171 -2.94 -4.15 5.49
N GLY A 172 -3.73 -3.67 6.46
CA GLY A 172 -4.07 -2.25 6.58
C GLY A 172 -2.85 -1.35 6.82
N PHE A 173 -1.92 -1.79 7.68
CA PHE A 173 -0.66 -1.08 7.91
C PHE A 173 0.19 -0.99 6.64
N GLY A 174 0.36 -2.10 5.92
CA GLY A 174 1.13 -2.13 4.68
C GLY A 174 0.55 -1.20 3.61
N TYR A 175 -0.76 -1.30 3.39
CA TYR A 175 -1.48 -0.45 2.45
C TYR A 175 -1.38 1.04 2.79
N GLY A 176 -1.64 1.41 4.06
CA GLY A 176 -1.53 2.80 4.51
C GLY A 176 -0.10 3.36 4.45
N LEU A 177 0.91 2.54 4.78
CA LEU A 177 2.31 2.94 4.70
C LEU A 177 2.73 3.24 3.25
N TRP A 178 2.35 2.37 2.31
CA TRP A 178 2.63 2.60 0.89
C TRP A 178 1.94 3.86 0.38
N ILE A 179 0.65 4.05 0.66
CA ILE A 179 -0.08 5.26 0.27
C ILE A 179 0.62 6.51 0.82
N GLY A 180 0.89 6.55 2.12
CA GLY A 180 1.49 7.72 2.77
C GLY A 180 2.86 8.07 2.19
N ILE A 181 3.71 7.05 1.94
CA ILE A 181 5.03 7.26 1.34
C ILE A 181 4.90 7.75 -0.11
N LEU A 182 4.03 7.15 -0.92
CA LEU A 182 3.87 7.50 -2.32
C LEU A 182 3.36 8.94 -2.48
N VAL A 183 2.30 9.31 -1.75
CA VAL A 183 1.75 10.67 -1.76
C VAL A 183 2.80 11.67 -1.28
N ALA A 184 3.49 11.39 -0.16
CA ALA A 184 4.54 12.28 0.37
C ALA A 184 5.76 12.38 -0.56
N SER A 185 5.98 11.40 -1.44
CA SER A 185 7.04 11.41 -2.46
C SER A 185 6.62 12.10 -3.76
N GLY A 186 5.39 12.63 -3.83
CA GLY A 186 4.91 13.38 -4.98
C GLY A 186 4.24 12.53 -6.07
N PHE A 187 3.91 11.27 -5.80
CA PHE A 187 3.19 10.42 -6.76
C PHE A 187 1.68 10.64 -6.70
N SER A 188 1.00 10.37 -7.82
CA SER A 188 -0.47 10.26 -7.87
C SER A 188 -0.87 8.82 -7.62
N VAL A 189 -1.46 8.53 -6.47
CA VAL A 189 -1.80 7.15 -6.09
C VAL A 189 -3.19 6.77 -6.60
N VAL A 190 -3.27 5.64 -7.28
CA VAL A 190 -4.50 5.10 -7.84
C VAL A 190 -4.78 3.71 -7.25
N PRO A 191 -5.68 3.60 -6.28
CA PRO A 191 -6.13 2.31 -5.76
C PRO A 191 -6.83 1.48 -6.84
N VAL A 192 -6.45 0.20 -6.95
CA VAL A 192 -7.02 -0.75 -7.92
C VAL A 192 -7.50 -1.98 -7.19
N SER A 193 -8.77 -2.37 -7.41
CA SER A 193 -9.28 -3.62 -6.84
C SER A 193 -8.58 -4.84 -7.48
N SER A 194 -8.29 -5.86 -6.67
CA SER A 194 -7.69 -7.10 -7.15
C SER A 194 -8.53 -7.77 -8.25
N LEU A 195 -9.86 -7.67 -8.13
CA LEU A 195 -10.79 -8.21 -9.11
C LEU A 195 -10.69 -7.48 -10.46
N SER A 196 -10.51 -6.15 -10.46
CA SER A 196 -10.45 -5.35 -11.69
C SER A 196 -9.27 -5.73 -12.56
N TRP A 197 -8.06 -5.69 -11.99
CA TRP A 197 -6.85 -5.98 -12.76
C TRP A 197 -6.76 -7.47 -13.12
N LYS A 198 -7.18 -8.38 -12.22
CA LYS A 198 -7.20 -9.82 -12.52
C LYS A 198 -8.19 -10.15 -13.64
N ARG A 199 -9.34 -9.47 -13.70
CA ARG A 199 -10.32 -9.67 -14.77
C ARG A 199 -9.76 -9.28 -16.14
N GLU A 200 -9.07 -8.15 -16.22
CA GLU A 200 -8.44 -7.68 -17.47
C GLU A 200 -7.46 -8.72 -18.03
N PHE A 201 -6.71 -9.39 -17.16
CA PHE A 201 -5.74 -10.41 -17.54
C PHE A 201 -6.29 -11.84 -17.58
N LYS A 202 -7.61 -12.03 -17.43
CA LYS A 202 -8.25 -13.36 -17.35
C LYS A 202 -7.69 -14.25 -16.23
N LEU A 203 -7.23 -13.61 -15.15
CA LEU A 203 -6.78 -14.23 -13.90
C LEU A 203 -7.88 -14.19 -12.81
N ALA A 204 -9.09 -13.76 -13.17
CA ALA A 204 -10.23 -13.79 -12.27
C ALA A 204 -10.93 -15.15 -12.34
N GLY A 205 -10.98 -15.90 -11.24
CA GLY A 205 -11.75 -17.14 -11.16
C GLY A 205 -11.20 -18.14 -10.15
N ALA A 206 -12.01 -19.14 -9.79
CA ALA A 206 -11.67 -20.15 -8.78
C ALA A 206 -10.47 -21.04 -9.16
N GLY A 207 -10.16 -21.15 -10.46
CA GLY A 207 -9.02 -21.90 -10.96
C GLY A 207 -7.72 -21.09 -11.10
N SER A 208 -7.77 -19.76 -10.93
CA SER A 208 -6.57 -18.93 -11.08
C SER A 208 -5.68 -19.06 -9.85
N THR A 209 -4.41 -19.30 -10.10
CA THR A 209 -3.38 -19.48 -9.09
C THR A 209 -2.36 -18.35 -9.13
N LYS A 210 -1.54 -18.26 -8.08
CA LYS A 210 -0.36 -17.39 -8.08
C LYS A 210 0.67 -17.77 -9.15
N ASP A 211 0.60 -18.98 -9.70
CA ASP A 211 1.50 -19.44 -10.76
C ASP A 211 1.10 -18.85 -12.12
N ASP A 212 -0.20 -18.58 -12.32
CA ASP A 212 -0.71 -17.96 -13.55
C ASP A 212 -0.26 -16.51 -13.69
N SER A 213 -0.30 -15.73 -12.59
CA SER A 213 0.25 -14.37 -12.56
C SER A 213 1.72 -14.36 -12.96
N ARG A 214 2.54 -15.29 -12.42
CA ARG A 214 3.96 -15.37 -12.78
C ARG A 214 4.16 -15.74 -14.24
N ARG A 215 3.43 -16.73 -14.76
CA ARG A 215 3.51 -17.13 -16.17
C ARG A 215 3.17 -15.97 -17.10
N LEU A 216 2.08 -15.25 -16.81
CA LEU A 216 1.68 -14.11 -17.60
C LEU A 216 2.72 -12.98 -17.54
N ALA A 217 3.17 -12.62 -16.35
CA ALA A 217 4.21 -11.60 -16.19
C ALA A 217 5.51 -11.95 -16.93
N SER A 218 5.97 -13.21 -16.88
CA SER A 218 7.13 -13.65 -17.67
C SER A 218 6.91 -13.54 -19.19
N THR A 219 5.66 -13.75 -19.65
CA THR A 219 5.32 -13.60 -21.07
C THR A 219 5.34 -12.13 -21.49
N LEU A 220 4.84 -11.23 -20.64
CA LEU A 220 4.80 -9.78 -20.90
C LEU A 220 6.16 -9.10 -20.73
N PHE A 221 7.01 -9.64 -19.86
CA PHE A 221 8.33 -9.11 -19.54
C PHE A 221 9.40 -10.20 -19.70
N PRO A 222 9.72 -10.62 -20.94
CA PRO A 222 10.68 -11.71 -21.17
C PRO A 222 12.04 -11.47 -20.51
N SER A 223 12.52 -10.22 -20.50
CA SER A 223 13.78 -9.82 -19.84
C SER A 223 13.79 -9.99 -18.33
N LEU A 224 12.62 -10.06 -17.68
CA LEU A 224 12.47 -10.27 -16.24
C LEU A 224 12.09 -11.71 -15.88
N SER A 225 11.98 -12.62 -16.87
CA SER A 225 11.53 -14.01 -16.63
C SER A 225 12.35 -14.73 -15.57
N ASP A 226 13.67 -14.50 -15.55
CA ASP A 226 14.59 -15.08 -14.56
C ASP A 226 14.26 -14.66 -13.12
N MET A 227 13.73 -13.44 -12.95
CA MET A 227 13.30 -12.89 -11.66
C MET A 227 11.93 -13.40 -11.20
N LEU A 228 11.21 -14.15 -12.05
CA LEU A 228 9.84 -14.62 -11.84
C LEU A 228 9.72 -16.15 -11.76
N LYS A 229 10.84 -16.88 -11.76
CA LYS A 229 10.86 -18.35 -11.83
C LYS A 229 10.29 -19.04 -10.60
N ARG A 230 10.45 -18.48 -9.39
CA ARG A 230 10.15 -19.19 -8.14
C ARG A 230 8.75 -18.86 -7.65
N LYS A 231 8.15 -19.79 -6.90
CA LYS A 231 6.82 -19.58 -6.27
C LYS A 231 6.74 -18.32 -5.39
N LYS A 232 7.85 -17.96 -4.74
CA LYS A 232 7.91 -16.76 -3.90
C LYS A 232 7.95 -15.43 -4.68
N ASP A 233 8.18 -15.47 -5.99
CA ASP A 233 8.27 -14.29 -6.85
C ASP A 233 6.88 -13.84 -7.35
N HIS A 234 5.79 -14.32 -6.74
CA HIS A 234 4.43 -13.94 -7.13
C HIS A 234 4.13 -12.46 -6.88
N GLY A 235 4.64 -11.87 -5.79
CA GLY A 235 4.45 -10.44 -5.53
C GLY A 235 5.08 -9.55 -6.61
N ARG A 236 6.24 -9.94 -7.14
CA ARG A 236 6.87 -9.29 -8.31
C ARG A 236 5.96 -9.36 -9.54
N ALA A 237 5.39 -10.52 -9.80
CA ALA A 237 4.48 -10.71 -10.92
C ALA A 237 3.20 -9.87 -10.75
N GLU A 238 2.58 -9.86 -9.57
CA GLU A 238 1.38 -9.06 -9.31
C GLU A 238 1.67 -7.55 -9.45
N ALA A 239 2.80 -7.05 -8.92
CA ALA A 239 3.20 -5.65 -9.10
C ALA A 239 3.39 -5.27 -10.58
N LEU A 240 4.05 -6.12 -11.38
CA LEU A 240 4.22 -5.91 -12.83
C LEU A 240 2.88 -5.87 -13.57
N LEU A 241 1.96 -6.78 -13.23
CA LEU A 241 0.64 -6.82 -13.83
C LEU A 241 -0.22 -5.60 -13.43
N ILE A 242 -0.14 -5.16 -12.17
CA ILE A 242 -0.80 -3.93 -11.71
C ILE A 242 -0.28 -2.71 -12.47
N ALA A 243 1.05 -2.59 -12.64
CA ALA A 243 1.64 -1.51 -13.45
C ALA A 243 1.17 -1.58 -14.91
N THR A 244 1.11 -2.78 -15.48
CA THR A 244 0.64 -3.01 -16.87
C THR A 244 -0.83 -2.63 -17.05
N TYR A 245 -1.66 -2.98 -16.07
CA TYR A 245 -3.06 -2.59 -16.01
C TYR A 245 -3.20 -1.07 -15.99
N GLY A 246 -2.44 -0.39 -15.11
CA GLY A 246 -2.41 1.06 -15.03
C GLY A 246 -1.95 1.76 -16.31
N LYS A 247 -0.95 1.18 -17.00
CA LYS A 247 -0.48 1.66 -18.32
C LYS A 247 -1.54 1.53 -19.42
N GLY A 248 -2.60 0.75 -19.23
CA GLY A 248 -3.67 0.54 -20.22
C GLY A 248 -3.34 -0.47 -21.31
N LEU A 249 -2.38 -1.37 -21.07
CA LEU A 249 -2.01 -2.41 -22.03
C LEU A 249 -3.11 -3.47 -22.12
N ARG A 250 -3.98 -3.33 -23.13
CA ARG A 250 -4.94 -4.38 -23.49
C ARG A 250 -4.18 -5.58 -24.03
N MET A 251 -4.45 -6.77 -23.48
CA MET A 251 -3.88 -8.02 -23.97
C MET A 251 -4.28 -8.25 -25.44
N LYS A 252 -3.39 -7.88 -26.37
CA LYS A 252 -3.26 -8.57 -27.67
C LYS A 252 -2.34 -9.78 -27.45
N VAL A 253 -2.74 -10.69 -26.56
CA VAL A 253 -2.05 -11.97 -26.48
C VAL A 253 -2.47 -12.75 -27.71
N ASP A 254 -1.53 -12.97 -28.62
CA ASP A 254 -1.73 -13.83 -29.77
C ASP A 254 -2.12 -15.23 -29.25
N PRO A 255 -3.32 -15.75 -29.59
CA PRO A 255 -3.79 -17.06 -29.11
C PRO A 255 -2.85 -18.21 -29.44
N SER A 256 -1.94 -18.03 -30.41
CA SER A 256 -0.95 -19.02 -30.82
C SER A 256 0.13 -19.34 -29.77
N LEU A 257 0.37 -18.46 -28.79
CA LEU A 257 1.43 -18.64 -27.79
C LEU A 257 0.99 -19.37 -26.51
N LEU A 258 -0.30 -19.71 -26.37
CA LEU A 258 -0.83 -20.42 -25.21
C LEU A 258 -0.99 -21.94 -25.42
N VAL A 259 -0.66 -22.44 -26.61
CA VAL A 259 -0.74 -23.87 -26.93
C VAL A 259 0.65 -24.45 -27.01
N GLU A 260 1.29 -24.66 -25.86
CA GLU A 260 2.34 -25.68 -25.75
C GLU A 260 2.61 -25.97 -24.28
N LYS A 261 1.88 -26.96 -23.75
CA LYS A 261 2.33 -28.02 -22.82
C LYS A 261 1.13 -28.69 -22.17
N SER A 262 0.55 -29.64 -22.90
CA SER A 262 -0.20 -30.78 -22.37
C SER A 262 -0.16 -31.92 -23.39
N VAL A 263 1.03 -32.42 -23.69
CA VAL A 263 1.24 -33.77 -24.22
C VAL A 263 2.63 -34.25 -23.76
N GLN A 264 2.63 -35.01 -22.66
CA GLN A 264 3.33 -36.30 -22.44
C GLN A 264 3.26 -36.66 -20.96
#